data_AF-A0AAE1QLC2-F1
#
_entry.id   AF-A0AAE1QLC2-F1
#
_cell.length_a   1.000
_cell.length_b   1.000
_cell.length_c   1.000
_cell.angle_alpha   90.00
_cell.angle_beta   90.00
_cell.angle_gamma   90.00
#
_symmetry.space_group_name_H-M   'P 1'
#
loop_
_entity.id
_entity.type
_entity.pdbx_description
1 polymer ?
#
loop_
_entity_poly.entity_id
_entity_poly.type
_entity_poly.pdbx_seq_one_letter_code
_entity_poly.pdbx_strand_id
1 'polypeptide(L)'
;MYACLAQWIPPLERPRFMAFVCFGTALGTAVTLPLCGIIIHTMGWAAAFYVTGSVSLIWCLMWFSTMHSKPAHHPRISREELQYIENAIRSSGTSSKGPTRIPWKNIATSLPVWAIIICDMGNTWGISLLNTQLPTFMKNILGFNITMVKLMFHVITPSSTK
;
A
#
# COMPACT_ATOMS: atom_id res chain seq x y z
N MET A 1 7.72 2.53 -3.88
CA MET A 1 7.41 1.10 -4.06
C MET A 1 7.56 0.65 -5.52
N TYR A 2 6.75 1.18 -6.45
CA TYR A 2 6.74 0.71 -7.85
C TYR A 2 8.09 0.78 -8.58
N ALA A 3 8.90 1.82 -8.36
CA ALA A 3 10.22 1.96 -9.00
C ALA A 3 11.23 0.88 -8.55
N CYS A 4 11.28 0.56 -7.25
CA CYS A 4 12.13 -0.52 -6.76
C CYS A 4 11.65 -1.89 -7.23
N LEU A 5 10.33 -2.14 -7.19
CA LEU A 5 9.76 -3.42 -7.64
C LEU A 5 9.94 -3.62 -9.15
N ALA A 6 9.92 -2.55 -9.94
CA ALA A 6 10.18 -2.62 -11.37
C ALA A 6 11.61 -3.06 -11.70
N GLN A 7 12.58 -2.74 -10.84
CA GLN A 7 13.99 -3.12 -11.02
C GLN A 7 14.32 -4.51 -10.48
N TRP A 8 13.57 -4.99 -9.48
CA TRP A 8 13.84 -6.25 -8.79
C TRP A 8 12.98 -7.43 -9.26
N ILE A 9 11.81 -7.18 -9.87
CA ILE A 9 10.83 -8.22 -10.17
C ILE A 9 10.60 -8.36 -11.68
N PRO A 10 10.75 -9.58 -12.24
CA PRO A 10 10.40 -9.88 -13.62
C PRO A 10 8.96 -9.48 -13.92
N PRO A 11 8.68 -8.89 -15.09
CA PRO A 11 7.34 -8.35 -15.40
C PRO A 11 6.21 -9.39 -15.37
N LEU A 12 6.52 -10.66 -15.65
CA LEU A 12 5.58 -11.77 -15.56
C LEU A 12 5.14 -12.09 -14.11
N GLU A 13 5.99 -11.80 -13.12
CA GLU A 13 5.76 -12.14 -11.71
C GLU A 13 5.29 -10.93 -10.88
N ARG A 14 5.38 -9.71 -11.43
CA ARG A 14 4.96 -8.47 -10.76
C ARG A 14 3.54 -8.53 -10.18
N PRO A 15 2.50 -9.02 -10.89
CA PRO A 15 1.13 -9.04 -10.35
C PRO A 15 1.02 -9.92 -9.09
N ARG A 16 1.72 -11.06 -9.06
CA ARG A 16 1.72 -11.98 -7.92
C ARG A 16 2.36 -11.34 -6.69
N PHE A 17 3.47 -10.63 -6.89
CA PHE A 17 4.12 -9.90 -5.81
C PHE A 17 3.24 -8.76 -5.27
N MET A 18 2.57 -8.01 -6.16
CA MET A 18 1.64 -6.96 -5.74
C MET A 18 0.47 -7.54 -4.94
N ALA A 19 -0.09 -8.67 -5.36
CA ALA A 19 -1.14 -9.36 -4.60
C ALA A 19 -0.67 -9.75 -3.19
N PHE A 20 0.56 -10.25 -3.06
CA PHE A 20 1.16 -10.57 -1.76
C PHE A 20 1.32 -9.33 -0.87
N VAL A 21 1.77 -8.19 -1.42
CA VAL A 21 1.89 -6.95 -0.64
C VAL A 21 0.53 -6.43 -0.22
N CYS A 22 -0.47 -6.45 -1.10
CA CYS A 22 -1.84 -6.06 -0.75
C CYS A 22 -2.42 -6.93 0.37
N PHE A 23 -2.19 -8.24 0.32
CA PHE A 23 -2.57 -9.15 1.39
C PHE A 23 -1.88 -8.81 2.71
N GLY A 24 -0.57 -8.52 2.68
CA GLY A 24 0.19 -8.09 3.84
C GLY A 24 -0.39 -6.82 4.49
N THR A 25 -0.79 -5.83 3.69
CA THR A 25 -1.43 -4.60 4.19
C THR A 25 -2.78 -4.88 4.87
N ALA A 26 -3.60 -5.74 4.26
CA ALA A 26 -4.90 -6.11 4.83
C ALA A 26 -4.75 -6.87 6.16
N LEU A 27 -3.84 -7.87 6.18
CA LEU A 27 -3.53 -8.64 7.38
C LEU A 27 -2.97 -7.74 8.49
N GLY A 28 -2.02 -6.85 8.15
CA GLY A 28 -1.44 -5.90 9.10
C GLY A 28 -2.49 -5.01 9.73
N THR A 29 -3.44 -4.52 8.94
CA THR A 29 -4.56 -3.71 9.45
C THR A 29 -5.46 -4.53 10.38
N ALA A 30 -5.82 -5.76 9.99
CA ALA A 30 -6.66 -6.64 10.77
C ALA A 30 -6.05 -7.02 12.13
N VAL A 31 -4.71 -7.13 12.21
CA VAL A 31 -3.98 -7.45 13.44
C VAL A 31 -3.72 -6.18 14.28
N THR A 32 -3.39 -5.06 13.65
CA THR A 32 -3.04 -3.81 14.35
C THR A 32 -4.23 -3.20 15.07
N LEU A 33 -5.43 -3.24 14.48
CA LEU A 33 -6.66 -2.70 15.07
C LEU A 33 -6.96 -3.27 16.48
N PRO A 34 -7.07 -4.60 16.69
CA PRO A 34 -7.32 -5.18 18.00
C PRO A 34 -6.13 -4.98 18.97
N LEU A 35 -4.89 -5.05 18.46
CA LEU A 35 -3.69 -4.77 19.27
C LEU A 35 -3.72 -3.35 19.84
N CYS A 36 -4.02 -2.35 19.01
CA CYS A 36 -4.20 -0.97 19.45
C CYS A 36 -5.31 -0.86 20.50
N GLY A 37 -6.46 -1.54 20.31
CA GLY A 37 -7.54 -1.56 21.28
C GLY A 37 -7.12 -2.06 22.67
N ILE A 38 -6.36 -3.16 22.72
CA ILE A 38 -5.85 -3.74 23.97
C ILE A 38 -4.83 -2.81 24.65
N ILE A 39 -3.93 -2.21 23.86
CA ILE A 39 -2.88 -1.32 24.38
C ILE A 39 -3.50 -0.04 24.96
N ILE A 40 -4.49 0.54 24.26
CA ILE A 40 -5.22 1.72 24.72
C ILE A 40 -5.92 1.44 26.05
N HIS A 41 -6.59 0.28 26.18
CA HIS A 41 -7.32 -0.08 27.39
C HIS A 41 -6.40 -0.28 28.61
N THR A 42 -5.17 -0.74 28.39
CA THR A 42 -4.24 -1.09 29.48
C THR A 42 -3.28 0.04 29.86
N MET A 43 -2.77 0.78 28.88
CA MET A 43 -1.69 1.77 29.06
C MET A 43 -2.06 3.18 28.55
N GLY A 44 -3.29 3.37 28.09
CA GLY A 44 -3.78 4.63 27.56
C GLY A 44 -3.40 4.90 26.11
N TRP A 45 -3.97 5.96 25.55
CA TRP A 45 -3.87 6.28 24.12
C TRP A 45 -2.43 6.56 23.66
N ALA A 46 -1.62 7.24 24.48
CA ALA A 46 -0.24 7.56 24.14
C ALA A 46 0.64 6.30 23.94
N ALA A 47 0.41 5.24 24.72
CA ALA A 47 1.17 4.00 24.64
C ALA A 47 1.00 3.29 23.29
N ALA A 48 -0.17 3.39 22.67
CA ALA A 48 -0.41 2.79 21.35
C ALA A 48 0.49 3.41 20.26
N PHE A 49 0.74 4.72 20.32
CA PHE A 49 1.66 5.39 19.39
C PHE A 49 3.11 4.98 19.63
N TYR A 50 3.53 4.89 20.89
CA TYR A 50 4.90 4.49 21.21
C TYR A 50 5.18 3.05 20.78
N VAL A 51 4.26 2.12 21.03
CA VAL A 51 4.45 0.70 20.65
C VAL A 51 4.45 0.52 19.14
N THR A 52 3.43 1.04 18.44
CA THR A 52 3.33 0.90 16.98
C THR A 52 4.46 1.65 16.25
N GLY A 53 4.85 2.82 16.76
CA GLY A 53 5.98 3.60 16.26
C GLY A 53 7.32 2.89 16.46
N SER A 54 7.55 2.28 17.63
CA SER A 54 8.78 1.53 17.92
C SER A 54 8.92 0.29 17.04
N VAL A 55 7.83 -0.47 16.86
CA VAL A 55 7.81 -1.64 15.96
C VAL A 55 8.11 -1.21 14.52
N SER A 56 7.50 -0.10 14.07
CA SER A 56 7.75 0.45 12.74
C SER A 56 9.20 0.91 12.57
N LEU A 57 9.82 1.49 13.60
CA LEU A 57 11.21 1.92 13.57
C LEU A 57 12.17 0.72 13.47
N ILE A 58 11.94 -0.33 14.27
CA ILE A 58 12.73 -1.58 14.22
C ILE A 58 12.63 -2.19 12.81
N TRP A 59 11.42 -2.25 12.25
CA TRP A 59 11.20 -2.74 10.90
C TRP A 59 11.93 -1.90 9.85
N CYS A 60 11.87 -0.57 9.96
CA CYS A 60 12.62 0.32 9.07
C CYS A 60 14.14 0.08 9.16
N LEU A 61 14.70 -0.06 10.35
CA LEU A 61 16.14 -0.35 10.53
C LEU A 61 16.54 -1.69 9.89
N MET A 62 15.73 -2.73 10.11
CA MET A 62 15.92 -4.03 9.46
C MET A 62 15.85 -3.92 7.94
N TRP A 63 14.91 -3.12 7.42
CA TRP A 63 14.77 -2.88 5.99
C TRP A 63 15.97 -2.12 5.41
N PHE A 64 16.46 -1.09 6.08
CA PHE A 64 17.67 -0.36 5.66
C PHE A 64 18.92 -1.25 5.64
N SER A 65 19.05 -2.19 6.57
CA SER A 65 20.16 -3.15 6.56
C SER A 65 20.08 -4.17 5.42
N THR A 66 18.87 -4.51 4.97
CA THR A 66 18.66 -5.63 4.02
C THR A 66 18.50 -5.14 2.58
N MET A 67 17.84 -4.00 2.38
CA MET A 67 17.39 -3.55 1.07
C MET A 67 18.46 -2.70 0.36
N HIS A 68 19.06 -3.26 -0.70
CA HIS A 68 20.00 -2.53 -1.55
C HIS A 68 19.30 -2.02 -2.82
N SER A 69 19.58 -0.79 -3.25
CA SER A 69 18.87 -0.14 -4.36
C SER A 69 19.19 -0.72 -5.74
N LYS A 70 20.26 -1.52 -5.88
CA LYS A 70 20.65 -2.19 -7.12
C LYS A 70 20.84 -3.68 -6.87
N PRO A 71 20.25 -4.58 -7.69
CA PRO A 71 20.50 -6.02 -7.58
C PRO A 71 21.99 -6.36 -7.72
N ALA A 72 22.74 -5.57 -8.49
CA ALA A 72 24.20 -5.71 -8.66
C ALA A 72 25.03 -5.46 -7.38
N HIS A 73 24.49 -4.79 -6.36
CA HIS A 73 25.19 -4.53 -5.10
C HIS A 73 24.80 -5.48 -3.97
N HIS A 74 23.91 -6.44 -4.23
CA HIS A 74 23.43 -7.34 -3.20
C HIS A 74 24.41 -8.52 -3.04
N PRO A 75 25.09 -8.68 -1.88
CA PRO A 75 26.12 -9.72 -1.70
C PRO A 75 25.57 -11.15 -1.67
N ARG A 76 24.24 -11.32 -1.67
CA ARG A 76 23.55 -12.61 -1.58
C ARG A 76 22.83 -13.06 -2.86
N ILE A 77 22.90 -12.28 -3.96
CA ILE A 77 22.23 -12.66 -5.20
C ILE A 77 23.07 -13.70 -5.97
N SER A 78 22.44 -14.77 -6.45
CA SER A 78 23.11 -15.74 -7.34
C SER A 78 23.33 -15.11 -8.70
N ARG A 79 24.44 -15.45 -9.36
CA ARG A 79 24.73 -14.98 -10.74
C ARG A 79 23.65 -15.42 -11.73
N GLU A 80 23.04 -16.58 -11.49
CA GLU A 80 21.95 -17.15 -12.28
C GLU A 80 20.67 -16.31 -12.16
N GLU A 81 20.33 -15.87 -10.95
CA GLU A 81 19.16 -15.05 -10.66
C GLU A 81 19.32 -13.63 -11.26
N LEU A 82 20.52 -13.06 -11.15
CA LEU A 82 20.85 -11.77 -11.76
C LEU A 82 20.67 -11.82 -13.29
N GLN A 83 21.17 -12.87 -13.95
CA GLN A 83 21.00 -13.06 -15.39
C GLN A 83 19.54 -13.26 -15.79
N TYR A 84 18.76 -14.01 -15.00
CA TYR A 84 17.32 -14.18 -15.23
C TYR A 84 16.57 -12.84 -15.18
N ILE A 85 16.82 -12.03 -14.14
CA ILE A 85 16.19 -10.72 -13.98
C ILE A 85 16.57 -9.77 -15.11
N GLU A 86 17.86 -9.68 -15.46
CA GLU A 86 18.32 -8.82 -16.56
C GLU A 86 17.75 -9.24 -17.92
N ASN A 87 17.69 -10.55 -18.19
CA ASN A 87 17.12 -11.08 -19.43
C ASN A 87 15.60 -10.84 -19.50
N ALA A 88 14.88 -11.02 -18.40
CA ALA A 88 13.43 -10.78 -18.33
C ALA A 88 13.06 -9.29 -18.47
N ILE A 89 13.89 -8.37 -17.94
CA ILE A 89 13.69 -6.92 -18.10
C ILE A 89 14.00 -6.50 -19.56
N ARG A 90 15.05 -7.09 -20.16
CA ARG A 90 15.45 -6.80 -21.55
C ARG A 90 14.42 -7.32 -22.56
N SER A 91 13.88 -8.52 -22.37
CA SER A 91 12.87 -9.11 -23.27
C SER A 91 11.55 -8.34 -23.25
N SER A 92 11.23 -7.66 -22.15
CA SER A 92 9.98 -6.93 -21.96
C SER A 92 10.01 -5.50 -22.49
N GLY A 93 11.02 -5.14 -23.29
CA GLY A 93 11.16 -3.81 -23.90
C GLY A 93 11.36 -2.67 -22.90
N THR A 94 11.48 -2.97 -21.60
CA THR A 94 11.65 -2.00 -20.53
C THR A 94 13.12 -1.64 -20.28
N SER A 95 14.03 -2.15 -21.11
CA SER A 95 15.43 -1.70 -21.14
C SER A 95 15.48 -0.19 -21.37
N SER A 96 15.76 0.54 -20.30
CA SER A 96 16.10 1.95 -20.32
C SER A 96 17.25 2.17 -21.31
N LYS A 97 16.91 2.57 -22.54
CA LYS A 97 17.87 3.12 -23.50
C LYS A 97 18.24 4.52 -23.02
N GLY A 98 19.19 4.61 -22.10
CA GLY A 98 19.84 5.85 -21.66
C GLY A 98 18.89 6.95 -21.14
N PRO A 99 19.40 8.15 -20.85
CA PRO A 99 18.59 9.29 -20.46
C PRO A 99 17.88 9.86 -21.69
N THR A 100 16.87 9.15 -22.18
CA THR A 100 15.96 9.70 -23.18
C THR A 100 15.03 10.69 -22.47
N ARG A 101 15.04 11.94 -22.93
CA ARG A 101 14.16 13.01 -22.45
C ARG A 101 12.72 12.50 -22.44
N ILE A 102 12.13 12.36 -21.25
CA ILE A 102 10.78 11.83 -21.06
C ILE A 102 9.82 12.67 -21.92
N PRO A 103 9.12 12.09 -22.91
CA PRO A 103 8.29 12.84 -23.85
C PRO A 103 6.93 13.15 -23.20
N TRP A 104 6.92 14.11 -22.28
CA TRP A 104 5.73 14.53 -21.53
C TRP A 104 4.52 14.88 -22.41
N LYS A 105 4.76 15.53 -23.56
CA LYS A 105 3.68 15.85 -24.52
C LYS A 105 3.02 14.59 -25.08
N ASN A 106 3.80 13.58 -25.44
CA ASN A 106 3.26 12.34 -26.02
C ASN A 106 2.49 11.51 -24.99
N ILE A 107 2.93 11.54 -23.72
CA ILE A 107 2.20 10.90 -22.61
C ILE A 107 0.86 11.63 -22.38
N ALA A 108 0.89 12.96 -22.32
CA ALA A 108 -0.31 13.78 -22.08
C ALA A 108 -1.32 13.75 -23.24
N THR A 109 -0.90 13.47 -24.48
CA THR A 109 -1.80 13.36 -25.63
C THR A 109 -2.26 11.92 -25.89
N SER A 110 -1.78 10.93 -25.13
CA SER A 110 -2.12 9.53 -25.36
C SER A 110 -3.50 9.14 -24.79
N LEU A 111 -4.36 8.60 -25.65
CA LEU A 111 -5.70 8.14 -25.28
C LEU A 111 -5.70 7.07 -24.15
N PRO A 112 -4.78 6.09 -24.14
CA PRO A 112 -4.75 5.07 -23.07
C PRO A 112 -4.47 5.66 -21.69
N VAL A 113 -3.65 6.72 -21.59
CA VAL A 113 -3.36 7.37 -20.30
C VAL A 113 -4.60 8.07 -19.76
N TRP A 114 -5.34 8.79 -20.60
CA TRP A 114 -6.60 9.40 -20.19
C TRP A 114 -7.65 8.38 -19.78
N ALA A 115 -7.76 7.25 -20.49
CA ALA A 115 -8.67 6.17 -20.11
C ALA A 115 -8.34 5.61 -18.71
N ILE A 116 -7.06 5.41 -18.40
CA ILE A 116 -6.61 4.96 -17.07
C ILE A 116 -6.94 6.01 -16.00
N ILE A 117 -6.67 7.30 -16.26
CA ILE A 117 -6.97 8.39 -15.31
C ILE A 117 -8.47 8.44 -15.00
N ILE A 118 -9.33 8.43 -16.02
CA ILE A 118 -10.79 8.49 -15.82
C ILE A 118 -11.30 7.24 -15.09
N CYS A 119 -10.78 6.07 -15.43
CA CYS A 119 -11.12 4.82 -14.76
C CYS A 119 -10.73 4.85 -13.28
N ASP A 120 -9.53 5.30 -12.95
CA ASP A 120 -9.02 5.40 -11.59
C ASP A 120 -9.78 6.46 -10.76
N MET A 121 -10.10 7.61 -11.38
CA MET A 121 -10.97 8.63 -10.76
C MET A 121 -12.35 8.07 -10.45
N GLY A 122 -12.97 7.35 -11.41
CA GLY A 122 -14.28 6.72 -11.21
C GLY A 122 -14.25 5.66 -10.11
N ASN A 123 -13.19 4.86 -10.06
CA ASN A 123 -13.00 3.86 -9.02
C ASN A 123 -12.86 4.50 -7.63
N THR A 124 -11.96 5.47 -7.50
CA THR A 124 -11.71 6.17 -6.24
C THR A 124 -12.95 6.91 -5.75
N TRP A 125 -13.67 7.58 -6.66
CA TRP A 125 -14.91 8.28 -6.32
C TRP A 125 -16.01 7.30 -5.89
N GLY A 126 -16.20 6.19 -6.62
CA GLY A 126 -17.18 5.16 -6.27
C GLY A 126 -16.93 4.55 -4.89
N ILE A 127 -15.68 4.20 -4.58
CA ILE A 127 -15.30 3.65 -3.25
C ILE A 127 -15.51 4.69 -2.15
N SER A 128 -15.15 5.95 -2.39
CA SER A 128 -15.30 7.03 -1.40
C SER A 128 -16.77 7.36 -1.13
N LEU A 129 -17.58 7.40 -2.19
CA LEU A 129 -19.02 7.60 -2.09
C LEU A 129 -19.68 6.46 -1.32
N LEU A 130 -19.33 5.20 -1.64
CA LEU A 130 -19.83 4.04 -0.94
C LEU A 130 -19.48 4.12 0.55
N ASN A 131 -18.22 4.34 0.91
CA ASN A 131 -17.82 4.44 2.32
C ASN A 131 -18.49 5.60 3.08
N THR A 132 -18.77 6.72 2.42
CA THR A 132 -19.36 7.90 3.08
C THR A 132 -20.89 7.82 3.18
N GLN A 133 -21.55 7.29 2.15
CA GLN A 133 -23.01 7.22 2.08
C GLN A 133 -23.57 5.95 2.70
N LEU A 134 -22.78 4.87 2.78
CA LEU A 134 -23.21 3.61 3.38
C LEU A 134 -23.65 3.78 4.85
N PRO A 135 -22.91 4.51 5.74
CA PRO A 135 -23.39 4.79 7.10
C PRO A 135 -24.66 5.63 7.13
N THR A 136 -24.77 6.63 6.23
CA THR A 136 -25.94 7.52 6.13
C THR A 136 -27.19 6.78 5.66
N PHE A 137 -27.03 5.87 4.69
CA PHE A 137 -28.10 5.00 4.19
C PHE A 137 -28.59 4.02 5.26
N MET A 138 -27.67 3.34 5.95
CA MET A 138 -28.01 2.42 7.05
C MET A 138 -28.78 3.13 8.18
N LYS A 139 -28.40 4.38 8.50
CA LYS A 139 -29.05 5.18 9.55
C LYS A 139 -30.44 5.68 9.14
N ASN A 140 -30.57 6.27 7.95
CA ASN A 140 -31.75 7.05 7.58
C ASN A 140 -32.86 6.23 6.94
N ILE A 141 -32.54 5.15 6.23
CA ILE A 141 -33.52 4.36 5.46
C ILE A 141 -33.79 3.00 6.12
N LEU A 142 -32.75 2.32 6.61
CA LEU A 142 -32.90 1.02 7.28
C LEU A 142 -33.28 1.11 8.76
N GLY A 143 -33.18 2.29 9.38
CA GLY A 143 -33.53 2.49 10.80
C GLY A 143 -32.66 1.70 11.79
N PHE A 144 -31.52 1.15 11.36
CA PHE A 144 -30.64 0.38 12.23
C PHE A 144 -30.00 1.27 13.28
N ASN A 145 -30.05 0.84 14.54
CA ASN A 145 -29.54 1.58 15.69
C ASN A 145 -28.02 1.75 15.54
N ILE A 146 -27.58 2.97 15.26
CA ILE A 146 -26.21 3.46 15.03
C ILE A 146 -25.16 3.05 16.07
N THR A 147 -25.54 2.35 17.14
CA THR A 147 -24.67 1.84 18.20
C THR A 147 -23.53 0.97 17.67
N MET A 148 -23.71 0.18 16.61
CA MET A 148 -22.61 -0.64 16.04
C MET A 148 -21.60 0.18 15.21
N VAL A 149 -22.05 1.18 14.45
CA VAL A 149 -21.15 2.09 13.72
C VAL A 149 -20.40 2.99 14.71
N LYS A 150 -21.07 3.41 15.79
CA LYS A 150 -20.44 4.11 16.91
C LYS A 150 -19.41 3.24 17.61
N LEU A 151 -19.63 1.93 17.78
CA LEU A 151 -18.65 1.00 18.35
C LEU A 151 -17.40 0.86 17.47
N MET A 152 -17.56 0.79 16.14
CA MET A 152 -16.43 0.72 15.21
C MET A 152 -15.60 2.03 15.22
N PHE A 153 -16.25 3.19 15.28
CA PHE A 153 -15.57 4.48 15.41
C PHE A 153 -15.04 4.76 16.83
N HIS A 154 -15.70 4.31 17.88
CA HIS A 154 -15.29 4.50 19.28
C HIS A 154 -14.09 3.62 19.66
N VAL A 155 -13.91 2.48 18.99
CA VAL A 155 -12.67 1.70 19.06
C VAL A 155 -11.50 2.42 18.35
N ILE A 156 -11.78 3.28 17.36
CA ILE A 156 -10.77 4.06 16.62
C ILE A 156 -10.44 5.39 17.33
N THR A 157 -11.37 5.97 18.09
CA THR A 157 -11.12 7.14 18.95
C THR A 157 -11.69 6.94 20.35
N PRO A 158 -10.85 6.57 21.34
CA PRO A 158 -11.24 6.63 22.72
C PRO A 158 -11.27 8.11 23.12
N SER A 159 -12.46 8.61 23.41
CA SER A 159 -12.75 9.81 24.19
C SER A 159 -11.66 10.91 24.21
N SER A 160 -11.90 12.00 23.48
CA SER A 160 -11.60 13.33 24.01
C SER A 160 -12.91 14.10 24.12
N THR A 161 -13.69 13.76 25.15
CA THR A 161 -14.73 14.64 25.69
C THR A 161 -14.05 15.83 26.36
N LYS A 162 -14.32 17.02 25.82
CA LYS A 162 -14.90 18.11 26.60
C LYS A 162 -16.11 18.62 25.85
#